data_AF-A0A5C6FAN1-F1
#
_entry.id   AF-A0A5C6FAN1-F1
#
_cell.length_a   1.000
_cell.length_b   1.000
_cell.length_c   1.000
_cell.angle_alpha   90.00
_cell.angle_beta   90.00
_cell.angle_gamma   90.00
#
_symmetry.space_group_name_H-M   'P 1'
#
loop_
_entity.id
_entity.type
_entity.pdbx_description
1 polymer ?
#
loop_
_entity_poly.entity_id
_entity_poly.type
_entity_poly.pdbx_seq_one_letter_code
_entity_poly.pdbx_strand_id
1 'polypeptide(L)'
;MQMPIIFVHSGWAEHLYIATRQARLSNPDAEIVLIGDRDNRLMKWPTSHHLVDDYAVGVDRFRSNYVHRSPNPPSFETFCFERWFVVAQWMQTHDVDRAWVCDSDLMIYSNLSEVANRFTSFDLGISYISGHSLMINRRQTVNELCDYINRMFEDADQRQFFDDLFHHSPNELDRSISDMTAITHFSRSIPDRIVDLATIRDGSVLDYHIRQMDGFEGDHCKRVRWRDGKPFGYHRDHADPIQFHTLHFQGRAKQMIHRYATNPDIDVWTSWLKRRTTTRLARLKRHLPKRRPSSIQAA
;
A
#
# COMPACT_ATOMS: atom_id res chain seq x y z
N MET A 1 0.49 -15.07 -19.89
CA MET A 1 1.31 -15.16 -18.66
C MET A 1 0.60 -14.35 -17.59
N GLN A 2 0.50 -14.84 -16.35
CA GLN A 2 -0.08 -14.04 -15.26
C GLN A 2 0.89 -12.91 -14.88
N MET A 3 0.35 -11.73 -14.55
CA MET A 3 1.16 -10.60 -14.08
C MET A 3 1.70 -10.91 -12.68
N PRO A 4 3.00 -10.70 -12.42
CA PRO A 4 3.56 -10.80 -11.08
C PRO A 4 2.92 -9.77 -10.15
N ILE A 5 2.82 -10.13 -8.87
CA ILE A 5 2.35 -9.27 -7.78
C ILE A 5 3.54 -9.03 -6.86
N ILE A 6 4.02 -7.79 -6.84
CA ILE A 6 5.22 -7.36 -6.15
C ILE A 6 4.83 -6.68 -4.84
N PHE A 7 5.39 -7.16 -3.74
CA PHE A 7 5.38 -6.50 -2.44
C PHE A 7 6.78 -5.98 -2.14
N VAL A 8 6.89 -4.72 -1.70
CA VAL A 8 8.15 -4.16 -1.18
C VAL A 8 7.99 -3.89 0.31
N HIS A 9 8.81 -4.52 1.15
CA HIS A 9 8.66 -4.44 2.60
C HIS A 9 9.95 -4.69 3.36
N SER A 10 10.18 -3.92 4.43
CA SER A 10 11.28 -4.16 5.37
C SER A 10 10.78 -4.75 6.68
N GLY A 11 11.57 -5.66 7.25
CA GLY A 11 11.29 -6.34 8.50
C GLY A 11 10.24 -7.44 8.34
N TRP A 12 10.10 -8.23 9.40
CA TRP A 12 8.97 -9.15 9.51
C TRP A 12 7.70 -8.41 9.95
N ALA A 13 6.58 -8.68 9.28
CA ALA A 13 5.29 -8.19 9.72
C ALA A 13 4.16 -9.19 9.49
N GLU A 14 3.30 -9.30 10.50
CA GLU A 14 2.12 -10.17 10.45
C GLU A 14 1.14 -9.78 9.33
N HIS A 15 0.98 -8.48 9.06
CA HIS A 15 0.10 -8.04 7.98
C HIS A 15 0.65 -8.41 6.60
N LEU A 16 1.98 -8.40 6.41
CA LEU A 16 2.63 -8.88 5.20
C LEU A 16 2.37 -10.37 4.97
N TYR A 17 2.46 -11.21 6.02
CA TYR A 17 2.10 -12.63 5.92
C TYR A 17 0.66 -12.80 5.43
N ILE A 18 -0.29 -12.07 6.02
CA ILE A 18 -1.72 -12.18 5.70
C ILE A 18 -2.01 -11.66 4.28
N ALA A 19 -1.38 -10.55 3.87
CA ALA A 19 -1.54 -9.97 2.54
C ALA A 19 -0.99 -10.89 1.45
N THR A 20 0.25 -11.37 1.57
CA THR A 20 0.88 -12.28 0.61
C THR A 20 0.16 -13.63 0.52
N ARG A 21 -0.32 -14.15 1.65
CA ARG A 21 -1.21 -15.31 1.70
C ARG A 21 -2.48 -15.09 0.88
N GLN A 22 -3.18 -13.98 1.15
CA GLN A 22 -4.44 -13.66 0.49
C GLN A 22 -4.23 -13.45 -1.01
N ALA A 23 -3.10 -12.84 -1.42
CA ALA A 23 -2.68 -12.72 -2.81
C ALA A 23 -2.51 -14.09 -3.48
N ARG A 24 -1.79 -15.03 -2.82
CA ARG A 24 -1.56 -16.39 -3.32
C ARG A 24 -2.86 -17.17 -3.50
N LEU A 25 -3.82 -17.01 -2.60
CA LEU A 25 -5.12 -17.70 -2.69
C LEU A 25 -5.98 -17.20 -3.86
N SER A 26 -5.96 -15.90 -4.14
CA SER A 26 -6.74 -15.30 -5.24
C SER A 26 -6.02 -15.35 -6.59
N ASN A 27 -4.70 -15.56 -6.58
CA ASN A 27 -3.83 -15.59 -7.76
C ASN A 27 -2.90 -16.81 -7.70
N PRO A 28 -3.43 -18.06 -7.80
CA PRO A 28 -2.67 -19.29 -7.59
C PRO A 28 -1.58 -19.56 -8.64
N ASP A 29 -1.64 -18.91 -9.80
CA ASP A 29 -0.64 -19.08 -10.86
C ASP A 29 0.21 -17.81 -11.08
N ALA A 30 -0.03 -16.75 -10.31
CA ALA A 30 0.82 -15.56 -10.34
C ALA A 30 2.08 -15.79 -9.50
N GLU A 31 3.18 -15.19 -9.96
CA GLU A 31 4.37 -15.00 -9.13
C GLU A 31 4.06 -13.94 -8.06
N ILE A 32 4.22 -14.30 -6.80
CA ILE A 32 4.11 -13.39 -5.65
C ILE A 32 5.54 -13.04 -5.23
N VAL A 33 6.01 -11.88 -5.67
CA VAL A 33 7.38 -11.42 -5.45
C VAL A 33 7.43 -10.61 -4.15
N LEU A 34 8.35 -10.95 -3.25
CA LEU A 34 8.69 -10.11 -2.10
C LEU A 34 10.09 -9.54 -2.27
N ILE A 35 10.18 -8.23 -2.49
CA ILE A 35 11.44 -7.50 -2.42
C ILE A 35 11.56 -6.93 -1.01
N GLY A 36 12.48 -7.45 -0.23
CA GLY A 36 12.59 -7.11 1.19
C GLY A 36 13.98 -7.26 1.75
N ASP A 37 14.08 -7.65 3.01
CA ASP A 37 15.36 -7.80 3.70
C ASP A 37 15.51 -9.19 4.32
N ARG A 38 16.59 -9.37 5.08
CA ARG A 38 16.90 -10.67 5.68
C ARG A 38 15.86 -11.11 6.72
N ASP A 39 15.11 -10.19 7.31
CA ASP A 39 14.14 -10.49 8.37
C ASP A 39 12.85 -11.09 7.81
N ASN A 40 12.54 -10.84 6.53
CA ASN A 40 11.37 -11.40 5.85
C ASN A 40 11.68 -12.45 4.77
N ARG A 41 12.95 -12.86 4.61
CA ARG A 41 13.37 -13.86 3.62
C ARG A 41 12.69 -15.24 3.73
N LEU A 42 12.22 -15.60 4.93
CA LEU A 42 11.57 -16.89 5.20
C LEU A 42 10.04 -16.78 5.17
N MET A 43 9.49 -15.69 4.61
CA MET A 43 8.05 -15.53 4.46
C MET A 43 7.50 -16.65 3.57
N LYS A 44 6.46 -17.34 4.06
CA LYS A 44 5.96 -18.58 3.47
C LYS A 44 5.28 -18.43 2.10
N TRP A 45 4.55 -17.35 1.91
CA TRP A 45 3.59 -17.20 0.81
C TRP A 45 4.10 -16.54 -0.47
N PRO A 46 5.09 -15.64 -0.42
CA PRO A 46 5.82 -15.25 -1.62
C PRO A 46 6.39 -16.47 -2.35
N THR A 47 6.32 -16.46 -3.68
CA THR A 47 6.93 -17.50 -4.53
C THR A 47 8.41 -17.22 -4.76
N SER A 48 8.81 -15.96 -4.66
CA SER A 48 10.20 -15.50 -4.76
C SER A 48 10.47 -14.41 -3.72
N HIS A 49 11.70 -14.39 -3.20
CA HIS A 49 12.21 -13.36 -2.32
C HIS A 49 13.49 -12.80 -2.89
N HIS A 50 13.63 -11.48 -2.86
CA HIS A 50 14.86 -10.82 -3.26
C HIS A 50 15.24 -9.75 -2.24
N LEU A 51 16.53 -9.49 -2.08
CA LEU A 51 17.01 -8.42 -1.22
C LEU A 51 16.83 -7.08 -1.92
N VAL A 52 16.31 -6.10 -1.19
CA VAL A 52 16.11 -4.73 -1.69
C VAL A 52 17.41 -4.09 -2.14
N ASP A 53 18.52 -4.41 -1.46
CA ASP A 53 19.87 -3.91 -1.77
C ASP A 53 20.37 -4.37 -3.16
N ASP A 54 19.84 -5.48 -3.69
CA ASP A 54 20.17 -5.95 -5.05
C ASP A 54 19.58 -5.03 -6.13
N TYR A 55 18.62 -4.18 -5.77
CA TYR A 55 17.90 -3.28 -6.68
C TYR A 55 17.97 -1.81 -6.26
N ALA A 56 19.07 -1.39 -5.62
CA ALA A 56 19.27 -0.01 -5.19
C ALA A 56 19.89 0.91 -6.27
N VAL A 57 19.99 0.48 -7.54
CA VAL A 57 20.54 1.32 -8.62
C VAL A 57 19.60 2.51 -8.87
N GLY A 58 20.16 3.71 -8.90
CA GLY A 58 19.42 4.96 -9.06
C GLY A 58 18.86 5.54 -7.76
N VAL A 59 18.83 4.76 -6.67
CA VAL A 59 18.45 5.25 -5.34
C VAL A 59 19.46 6.28 -4.81
N ASP A 60 20.75 6.11 -5.09
CA ASP A 60 21.78 7.04 -4.61
C ASP A 60 21.58 8.46 -5.14
N ARG A 61 21.18 8.59 -6.42
CA ARG A 61 20.87 9.88 -7.05
C ARG A 61 19.74 10.60 -6.31
N PHE A 62 18.66 9.88 -5.99
CA PHE A 62 17.57 10.40 -5.19
C PHE A 62 18.04 10.77 -3.78
N ARG A 63 18.75 9.88 -3.08
CA ARG A 63 19.22 10.10 -1.71
C ARG A 63 20.12 11.32 -1.57
N SER A 64 21.01 11.56 -2.53
CA SER A 64 21.92 12.72 -2.51
C SER A 64 21.22 14.07 -2.61
N ASN A 65 20.01 14.11 -3.16
CA ASN A 65 19.25 15.35 -3.36
C ASN A 65 18.01 15.44 -2.46
N TYR A 66 17.66 14.37 -1.75
CA TYR A 66 16.44 14.30 -0.95
C TYR A 66 16.42 15.36 0.15
N VAL A 67 15.35 16.16 0.16
CA VAL A 67 15.05 17.14 1.22
C VAL A 67 13.77 16.70 1.90
N HIS A 68 13.87 16.39 3.18
CA HIS A 68 12.75 15.86 3.95
C HIS A 68 11.74 16.96 4.28
N ARG A 69 10.48 16.75 3.84
CA ARG A 69 9.35 17.68 4.03
C ARG A 69 8.08 16.91 4.38
N SER A 70 8.10 16.08 5.42
CA SER A 70 6.96 15.27 5.85
C SER A 70 6.93 15.16 7.38
N PRO A 71 5.76 14.97 8.01
CA PRO A 71 5.68 14.65 9.43
C PRO A 71 6.09 13.21 9.75
N ASN A 72 6.18 12.32 8.75
CA ASN A 72 6.67 10.96 8.95
C ASN A 72 8.19 10.95 9.15
N PRO A 73 8.76 9.92 9.79
CA PRO A 73 10.20 9.81 9.92
C PRO A 73 10.91 9.83 8.55
N PRO A 74 12.09 10.46 8.41
CA PRO A 74 12.85 10.49 7.16
C PRO A 74 13.09 9.10 6.55
N SER A 75 13.38 8.09 7.38
CA SER A 75 13.59 6.71 6.92
C SER A 75 12.33 6.06 6.34
N PHE A 76 11.16 6.46 6.81
CA PHE A 76 9.88 5.95 6.28
C PHE A 76 9.60 6.56 4.90
N GLU A 77 9.75 7.88 4.76
CA GLU A 77 9.49 8.57 3.49
C GLU A 77 10.49 8.18 2.41
N THR A 78 11.78 8.12 2.76
CA THR A 78 12.82 7.65 1.82
C THR A 78 12.50 6.23 1.35
N PHE A 79 12.13 5.31 2.24
CA PHE A 79 11.68 3.97 1.84
C PHE A 79 10.49 4.00 0.85
N CYS A 80 9.48 4.86 1.10
CA CYS A 80 8.33 5.00 0.20
C CYS A 80 8.71 5.49 -1.21
N PHE A 81 9.66 6.43 -1.32
CA PHE A 81 10.19 6.87 -2.60
C PHE A 81 11.07 5.81 -3.27
N GLU A 82 12.01 5.24 -2.52
CA GLU A 82 13.00 4.25 -2.98
C GLU A 82 12.33 3.00 -3.57
N ARG A 83 11.18 2.62 -3.03
CA ARG A 83 10.34 1.54 -3.54
C ARG A 83 10.14 1.59 -5.06
N TRP A 84 9.93 2.78 -5.64
CA TRP A 84 9.66 2.89 -7.08
C TRP A 84 10.90 2.60 -7.92
N PHE A 85 12.08 3.03 -7.46
CA PHE A 85 13.37 2.71 -8.09
C PHE A 85 13.66 1.22 -8.02
N VAL A 86 13.45 0.63 -6.83
CA VAL A 86 13.61 -0.81 -6.59
C VAL A 86 12.72 -1.64 -7.51
N VAL A 87 11.43 -1.28 -7.62
CA VAL A 87 10.49 -1.95 -8.53
C VAL A 87 10.94 -1.81 -9.98
N ALA A 88 11.29 -0.59 -10.42
CA ALA A 88 11.72 -0.33 -11.80
C ALA A 88 12.94 -1.18 -12.17
N GLN A 89 13.94 -1.24 -11.30
CA GLN A 89 15.15 -2.04 -11.53
C GLN A 89 14.86 -3.54 -11.48
N TRP A 90 14.03 -4.01 -10.54
CA TRP A 90 13.63 -5.43 -10.51
C TRP A 90 12.94 -5.83 -11.81
N MET A 91 11.98 -5.01 -12.27
CA MET A 91 11.26 -5.24 -13.54
C MET A 91 12.20 -5.25 -14.74
N GLN A 92 13.19 -4.34 -14.78
CA GLN A 92 14.20 -4.32 -15.83
C GLN A 92 15.10 -5.56 -15.80
N THR A 93 15.53 -5.99 -14.61
CA THR A 93 16.45 -7.13 -14.43
C THR A 93 15.80 -8.46 -14.83
N HIS A 94 14.48 -8.59 -14.64
CA HIS A 94 13.72 -9.82 -14.93
C HIS A 94 12.93 -9.75 -16.24
N ASP A 95 13.14 -8.72 -17.07
CA ASP A 95 12.42 -8.49 -18.33
C ASP A 95 10.88 -8.52 -18.19
N VAL A 96 10.38 -7.90 -17.13
CA VAL A 96 8.94 -7.81 -16.81
C VAL A 96 8.39 -6.47 -17.27
N ASP A 97 7.48 -6.47 -18.25
CA ASP A 97 6.85 -5.22 -18.72
C ASP A 97 5.59 -4.83 -17.93
N ARG A 98 4.90 -5.83 -17.36
CA ARG A 98 3.61 -5.66 -16.67
C ARG A 98 3.65 -6.29 -15.28
N ALA A 99 3.22 -5.56 -14.26
CA ALA A 99 3.18 -6.05 -12.88
C ALA A 99 2.09 -5.34 -12.06
N TRP A 100 1.76 -5.91 -10.90
CA TRP A 100 1.09 -5.18 -9.83
C TRP A 100 2.10 -4.90 -8.73
N VAL A 101 2.12 -3.68 -8.19
CA VAL A 101 2.81 -3.36 -6.93
C VAL A 101 1.75 -3.15 -5.87
N CYS A 102 1.86 -3.88 -4.77
CA CYS A 102 0.89 -3.87 -3.69
C CYS A 102 1.55 -3.57 -2.35
N ASP A 103 0.90 -2.73 -1.55
CA ASP A 103 1.32 -2.51 -0.18
C ASP A 103 1.09 -3.76 0.68
N SER A 104 1.94 -3.92 1.69
CA SER A 104 1.88 -5.03 2.65
C SER A 104 0.61 -5.09 3.51
N ASP A 105 -0.25 -4.08 3.46
CA ASP A 105 -1.54 -3.98 4.14
C ASP A 105 -2.74 -3.96 3.17
N LEU A 106 -2.53 -4.50 1.97
CA LEU A 106 -3.57 -4.71 0.97
C LEU A 106 -4.03 -6.17 0.93
N MET A 107 -5.33 -6.41 1.00
CA MET A 107 -5.91 -7.73 0.79
C MET A 107 -6.48 -7.86 -0.61
N ILE A 108 -6.15 -8.95 -1.32
CA ILE A 108 -6.50 -9.17 -2.73
C ILE A 108 -7.50 -10.34 -2.87
N TYR A 109 -8.66 -10.08 -3.48
CA TYR A 109 -9.77 -11.05 -3.57
C TYR A 109 -10.12 -11.44 -5.00
N SER A 110 -9.34 -11.00 -5.98
CA SER A 110 -9.59 -11.27 -7.40
C SER A 110 -8.29 -11.59 -8.11
N ASN A 111 -8.42 -12.26 -9.26
CA ASN A 111 -7.30 -12.46 -10.16
C ASN A 111 -6.89 -11.10 -10.75
N LEU A 112 -5.74 -10.57 -10.35
CA LEU A 112 -5.31 -9.24 -10.73
C LEU A 112 -4.86 -9.16 -12.19
N SER A 113 -4.50 -10.28 -12.82
CA SER A 113 -4.25 -10.32 -14.27
C SER A 113 -5.54 -10.07 -15.05
N GLU A 114 -6.65 -10.70 -14.63
CA GLU A 114 -7.97 -10.47 -15.24
C GLU A 114 -8.46 -9.04 -15.04
N VAL A 115 -8.24 -8.47 -13.85
CA VAL A 115 -8.56 -7.07 -13.57
C VAL A 115 -7.74 -6.14 -14.47
N ALA A 116 -6.43 -6.34 -14.56
CA ALA A 116 -5.55 -5.49 -15.37
C ALA A 116 -5.86 -5.55 -16.88
N ASN A 117 -6.37 -6.68 -17.38
CA ASN A 117 -6.75 -6.82 -18.79
C ASN A 117 -7.88 -5.87 -19.21
N ARG A 118 -8.65 -5.31 -18.26
CA ARG A 118 -9.68 -4.29 -18.55
C ARG A 118 -9.09 -2.91 -18.80
N PHE A 119 -7.81 -2.71 -18.49
CA PHE A 119 -7.17 -1.40 -18.46
C PHE A 119 -5.91 -1.34 -19.34
N THR A 120 -5.78 -2.24 -20.32
CA THR A 120 -4.59 -2.36 -21.18
C THR A 120 -4.28 -1.13 -22.03
N SER A 121 -5.26 -0.24 -22.22
CA SER A 121 -5.08 1.06 -22.90
C SER A 121 -4.33 2.09 -22.06
N PHE A 122 -4.23 1.88 -20.74
CA PHE A 122 -3.53 2.76 -19.81
C PHE A 122 -2.18 2.18 -19.45
N ASP A 123 -1.21 3.04 -19.20
CA ASP A 123 0.13 2.67 -18.80
C ASP A 123 0.20 2.29 -17.32
N LEU A 124 -0.46 3.09 -16.48
CA LEU A 124 -0.54 2.87 -15.04
C LEU A 124 -1.99 2.96 -14.56
N GLY A 125 -2.30 2.19 -13.52
CA GLY A 125 -3.50 2.35 -12.72
C GLY A 125 -3.13 2.71 -11.28
N ILE A 126 -3.67 3.80 -10.76
CA ILE A 126 -3.45 4.29 -9.39
C ILE A 126 -4.77 4.36 -8.64
N SER A 127 -4.74 4.40 -7.32
CA SER A 127 -5.96 4.60 -6.52
C SER A 127 -5.99 6.02 -5.98
N TYR A 128 -6.73 6.90 -6.65
CA TYR A 128 -6.81 8.34 -6.40
C TYR A 128 -5.42 9.03 -6.40
N ILE A 129 -4.78 9.13 -5.25
CA ILE A 129 -3.45 9.75 -5.07
C ILE A 129 -2.37 8.75 -4.61
N SER A 130 -2.71 7.46 -4.49
CA SER A 130 -1.90 6.45 -3.84
C SER A 130 -1.52 5.29 -4.76
N GLY A 131 -0.26 4.84 -4.64
CA GLY A 131 0.28 3.67 -5.34
C GLY A 131 0.13 2.34 -4.58
N HIS A 132 -0.69 2.27 -3.53
CA HIS A 132 -0.84 1.05 -2.72
C HIS A 132 -1.40 -0.16 -3.50
N SER A 133 -2.15 0.11 -4.59
CA SER A 133 -2.60 -0.85 -5.60
C SER A 133 -2.15 -0.38 -6.98
N LEU A 134 -0.84 -0.29 -7.23
CA LEU A 134 -0.34 0.22 -8.51
C LEU A 134 -0.38 -0.88 -9.58
N MET A 135 -1.18 -0.67 -10.62
CA MET A 135 -1.14 -1.48 -11.84
C MET A 135 -0.10 -0.90 -12.79
N ILE A 136 0.79 -1.73 -13.32
CA ILE A 136 1.78 -1.35 -14.32
C ILE A 136 1.52 -2.17 -15.59
N ASN A 137 1.14 -1.50 -16.67
CA ASN A 137 1.02 -2.08 -18.00
C ASN A 137 2.18 -1.72 -18.93
N ARG A 138 2.97 -0.68 -18.59
CA ARG A 138 4.16 -0.26 -19.31
C ARG A 138 5.30 0.00 -18.33
N ARG A 139 6.37 -0.79 -18.37
CA ARG A 139 7.55 -0.59 -17.51
C ARG A 139 8.18 0.78 -17.71
N GLN A 140 8.18 1.29 -18.94
CA GLN A 140 8.76 2.59 -19.27
C GLN A 140 8.15 3.73 -18.46
N THR A 141 6.86 3.69 -18.17
CA THR A 141 6.17 4.75 -17.41
C THR A 141 6.58 4.76 -15.94
N VAL A 142 7.05 3.63 -15.39
CA VAL A 142 7.64 3.57 -14.05
C VAL A 142 9.04 4.19 -14.05
N ASN A 143 9.84 3.99 -15.10
CA ASN A 143 11.12 4.68 -15.25
C ASN A 143 10.92 6.21 -15.31
N GLU A 144 9.91 6.66 -16.07
CA GLU A 144 9.54 8.08 -16.14
C GLU A 144 9.10 8.64 -14.78
N LEU A 145 8.41 7.84 -13.95
CA LEU A 145 8.09 8.20 -12.56
C LEU A 145 9.37 8.35 -11.72
N CYS A 146 10.33 7.43 -11.82
CA CYS A 146 11.63 7.54 -11.14
C CYS A 146 12.39 8.81 -11.57
N ASP A 147 12.39 9.13 -12.86
CA ASP A 147 12.99 10.36 -13.38
C ASP A 147 12.23 11.61 -12.91
N TYR A 148 10.90 11.54 -12.80
CA TYR A 148 10.09 12.60 -12.21
C TYR A 148 10.49 12.84 -10.74
N ILE A 149 10.59 11.77 -9.93
CA ILE A 149 11.01 11.85 -8.53
C ILE A 149 12.39 12.51 -8.41
N ASN A 150 13.38 12.10 -9.21
CA ASN A 150 14.69 12.76 -9.20
C ASN A 150 14.58 14.27 -9.49
N ARG A 151 13.81 14.66 -10.52
CA ARG A 151 13.59 16.07 -10.87
C ARG A 151 12.93 16.87 -9.75
N MET A 152 12.02 16.28 -8.96
CA MET A 152 11.41 16.97 -7.81
C MET A 152 12.45 17.55 -6.84
N PHE A 153 13.60 16.90 -6.71
CA PHE A 153 14.65 17.25 -5.75
C PHE A 153 15.91 17.84 -6.41
N GLU A 154 16.12 17.66 -7.71
CA GLU A 154 17.30 18.14 -8.44
C GLU A 154 17.08 19.44 -9.20
N ASP A 155 15.90 19.62 -9.79
CA ASP A 155 15.57 20.78 -10.60
C ASP A 155 15.20 21.95 -9.69
N ALA A 156 15.77 23.13 -9.95
CA ALA A 156 15.57 24.30 -9.08
C ALA A 156 14.11 24.77 -9.07
N ASP A 157 13.44 24.75 -10.21
CA ASP A 157 12.06 25.20 -10.35
C ASP A 157 11.11 24.18 -9.71
N GLN A 158 11.37 22.87 -9.89
CA GLN A 158 10.60 21.83 -9.22
C GLN A 158 10.78 21.87 -7.70
N ARG A 159 12.02 22.04 -7.21
CA ARG A 159 12.27 22.18 -5.78
C ARG A 159 11.48 23.35 -5.19
N GLN A 160 11.57 24.51 -5.84
CA GLN A 160 10.85 25.71 -5.40
C GLN A 160 9.34 25.47 -5.38
N PHE A 161 8.80 24.81 -6.41
CA PHE A 161 7.38 24.45 -6.46
C PHE A 161 6.95 23.59 -5.26
N PHE A 162 7.72 22.55 -4.91
CA PHE A 162 7.39 21.69 -3.77
C PHE A 162 7.68 22.35 -2.41
N ASP A 163 8.65 23.27 -2.33
CA ASP A 163 8.85 24.14 -1.18
C ASP A 163 7.64 25.06 -0.96
N ASP A 164 7.16 25.70 -2.02
CA ASP A 164 6.00 26.57 -1.97
C ASP A 164 4.74 25.79 -1.58
N LEU A 165 4.55 24.60 -2.15
CA LEU A 165 3.46 23.70 -1.77
C LEU A 165 3.52 23.36 -0.27
N PHE A 166 4.71 23.00 0.24
CA PHE A 166 4.89 22.65 1.65
C PHE A 166 4.62 23.84 2.59
N HIS A 167 5.09 25.04 2.24
CA HIS A 167 4.96 26.22 3.10
C HIS A 167 3.58 26.88 3.04
N HIS A 168 2.93 26.87 1.86
CA HIS A 168 1.72 27.64 1.61
C HIS A 168 0.45 26.80 1.56
N SER A 169 0.55 25.47 1.70
CA SER A 169 -0.67 24.66 1.68
C SER A 169 -1.59 25.00 2.86
N PRO A 170 -2.89 25.26 2.60
CA PRO A 170 -3.85 25.64 3.63
C PRO A 170 -4.18 24.48 4.58
N ASN A 171 -4.02 23.24 4.14
CA ASN A 171 -4.23 22.06 4.98
C ASN A 171 -2.88 21.54 5.49
N GLU A 172 -2.76 21.34 6.81
CA GLU A 172 -1.54 20.74 7.40
C GLU A 172 -1.24 19.34 6.87
N LEU A 173 -2.25 18.59 6.44
CA LEU A 173 -2.08 17.27 5.81
C LEU A 173 -1.44 17.35 4.41
N ASP A 174 -1.66 18.47 3.71
CA ASP A 174 -1.07 18.75 2.40
C ASP A 174 0.33 19.38 2.54
N ARG A 175 0.74 19.73 3.76
CA ARG A 175 2.12 20.13 4.11
C ARG A 175 3.00 18.89 4.30
N SER A 176 2.96 17.98 3.33
CA SER A 176 3.76 16.76 3.32
C SER A 176 4.11 16.38 1.89
N ILE A 177 5.40 16.40 1.58
CA ILE A 177 5.96 15.91 0.31
C ILE A 177 6.35 14.44 0.51
N SER A 178 5.57 13.56 -0.11
CA SER A 178 5.69 12.10 -0.04
C SER A 178 5.69 11.49 -1.44
N ASP A 179 5.87 10.17 -1.54
CA ASP A 179 5.76 9.46 -2.81
C ASP A 179 4.36 9.60 -3.45
N MET A 180 3.31 9.70 -2.64
CA MET A 180 1.95 10.01 -3.10
C MET A 180 1.87 11.39 -3.77
N THR A 181 2.61 12.38 -3.26
CA THR A 181 2.74 13.69 -3.91
C THR A 181 3.37 13.54 -5.29
N ALA A 182 4.46 12.77 -5.39
CA ALA A 182 5.11 12.50 -6.67
C ALA A 182 4.17 11.81 -7.67
N ILE A 183 3.49 10.73 -7.25
CA ILE A 183 2.53 9.99 -8.07
C ILE A 183 1.42 10.90 -8.56
N THR A 184 0.86 11.72 -7.67
CA THR A 184 -0.25 12.63 -8.03
C THR A 184 0.17 13.64 -9.08
N HIS A 185 1.30 14.31 -8.90
CA HIS A 185 1.77 15.32 -9.84
C HIS A 185 2.28 14.71 -11.16
N PHE A 186 2.98 13.58 -11.10
CA PHE A 186 3.38 12.83 -12.28
C PHE A 186 2.15 12.39 -13.10
N SER A 187 1.13 11.81 -12.45
CA SER A 187 -0.08 11.34 -13.12
C SER A 187 -0.85 12.47 -13.81
N ARG A 188 -0.88 13.66 -13.20
CA ARG A 188 -1.46 14.87 -13.80
C ARG A 188 -0.67 15.40 -15.01
N SER A 189 0.61 15.07 -15.13
CA SER A 189 1.42 15.44 -16.29
C SER A 189 1.20 14.53 -17.50
N ILE A 190 0.58 13.35 -17.31
CA ILE A 190 0.31 12.35 -18.35
C ILE A 190 -1.11 11.75 -18.22
N PRO A 191 -2.18 12.56 -18.09
CA PRO A 191 -3.50 12.08 -17.68
C PRO A 191 -4.10 11.01 -18.59
N ASP A 192 -3.83 11.09 -19.91
CA ASP A 192 -4.35 10.13 -20.89
C ASP A 192 -3.75 8.72 -20.77
N ARG A 193 -2.67 8.58 -19.99
CA ARG A 193 -1.94 7.32 -19.75
C ARG A 193 -2.28 6.68 -18.41
N ILE A 194 -3.13 7.32 -17.59
CA ILE A 194 -3.43 6.91 -16.21
C ILE A 194 -4.90 6.56 -16.04
N VAL A 195 -5.19 5.48 -15.31
CA VAL A 195 -6.55 5.16 -14.86
C VAL A 195 -6.65 5.21 -13.33
N ASP A 196 -7.70 5.83 -12.81
CA ASP A 196 -8.03 5.73 -11.39
C ASP A 196 -8.78 4.43 -11.09
N LEU A 197 -8.13 3.51 -10.38
CA LEU A 197 -8.61 2.21 -9.95
C LEU A 197 -9.60 2.28 -8.77
N ALA A 198 -9.67 3.42 -8.07
CA ALA A 198 -10.66 3.66 -7.01
C ALA A 198 -12.03 4.09 -7.54
N THR A 199 -12.16 4.28 -8.86
CA THR A 199 -13.44 4.52 -9.52
C THR A 199 -14.18 3.20 -9.77
N ILE A 200 -15.45 3.13 -9.36
CA ILE A 200 -16.33 1.98 -9.61
C ILE A 200 -16.54 1.80 -11.11
N ARG A 201 -16.20 0.61 -11.64
CA ARG A 201 -16.42 0.23 -13.04
C ARG A 201 -16.93 -1.20 -13.12
N ASP A 202 -17.93 -1.42 -13.96
CA ASP A 202 -18.54 -2.73 -14.21
C ASP A 202 -18.94 -3.48 -12.93
N GLY A 203 -19.51 -2.75 -11.96
CA GLY A 203 -19.93 -3.32 -10.68
C GLY A 203 -18.78 -3.71 -9.74
N SER A 204 -17.57 -3.18 -9.94
CA SER A 204 -16.39 -3.52 -9.16
C SER A 204 -15.44 -2.35 -8.92
N VAL A 205 -14.57 -2.44 -7.89
CA VAL A 205 -13.63 -1.38 -7.52
C VAL A 205 -12.40 -1.93 -6.77
N LEU A 206 -11.27 -1.23 -6.86
CA LEU A 206 -10.15 -1.41 -5.94
C LEU A 206 -10.26 -0.40 -4.80
N ASP A 207 -10.39 -0.88 -3.57
CA ASP A 207 -10.66 -0.04 -2.41
C ASP A 207 -9.52 0.94 -2.14
N TYR A 208 -9.85 2.24 -2.03
CA TYR A 208 -8.88 3.26 -1.65
C TYR A 208 -8.43 3.10 -0.19
N HIS A 209 -9.38 2.89 0.74
CA HIS A 209 -9.10 2.69 2.15
C HIS A 209 -10.35 2.18 2.90
N ILE A 210 -10.22 1.12 3.70
CA ILE A 210 -11.35 0.47 4.37
C ILE A 210 -12.09 1.39 5.38
N ARG A 211 -11.41 2.40 5.93
CA ARG A 211 -12.02 3.36 6.87
C ARG A 211 -12.51 4.64 6.21
N GLN A 212 -12.27 4.81 4.92
CA GLN A 212 -12.88 5.89 4.16
C GLN A 212 -14.14 5.33 3.52
N MET A 213 -15.30 5.98 3.68
CA MET A 213 -16.54 5.36 3.21
C MET A 213 -16.69 5.49 1.71
N ASP A 214 -16.24 6.59 1.09
CA ASP A 214 -16.28 6.77 -0.37
C ASP A 214 -17.65 6.44 -0.98
N GLY A 215 -18.74 6.82 -0.29
CA GLY A 215 -20.12 6.51 -0.69
C GLY A 215 -20.63 5.10 -0.37
N PHE A 216 -19.78 4.21 0.15
CA PHE A 216 -20.20 2.91 0.66
C PHE A 216 -20.87 2.99 2.04
N GLU A 217 -21.82 2.08 2.27
CA GLU A 217 -22.39 1.86 3.60
C GLU A 217 -21.30 1.51 4.62
N GLY A 218 -21.39 2.07 5.81
CA GLY A 218 -20.48 1.78 6.90
C GLY A 218 -20.71 2.68 8.09
N ASP A 219 -19.86 2.52 9.10
CA ASP A 219 -19.79 3.41 10.26
C ASP A 219 -18.31 3.78 10.47
N HIS A 220 -17.58 2.99 11.26
CA HIS A 220 -16.15 3.19 11.47
C HIS A 220 -15.27 2.58 10.35
N CYS A 221 -15.84 1.68 9.56
CA CYS A 221 -15.24 1.10 8.36
C CYS A 221 -16.36 0.72 7.39
N LYS A 222 -16.00 0.53 6.12
CA LYS A 222 -16.91 0.06 5.07
C LYS A 222 -17.54 -1.26 5.53
N ARG A 223 -18.85 -1.40 5.33
CA ARG A 223 -19.61 -2.61 5.65
C ARG A 223 -19.43 -3.61 4.53
N VAL A 224 -18.49 -4.54 4.72
CA VAL A 224 -18.22 -5.62 3.76
C VAL A 224 -19.19 -6.78 3.98
N ARG A 225 -19.87 -7.21 2.91
CA ARG A 225 -20.71 -8.41 2.87
C ARG A 225 -20.05 -9.44 1.96
N TRP A 226 -20.03 -10.69 2.39
CA TRP A 226 -19.38 -11.76 1.64
C TRP A 226 -20.39 -12.54 0.81
N ARG A 227 -20.04 -12.81 -0.44
CA ARG A 227 -20.79 -13.70 -1.35
C ARG A 227 -19.80 -14.56 -2.11
N ASP A 228 -19.94 -15.87 -2.04
CA ASP A 228 -19.06 -16.84 -2.70
C ASP A 228 -17.56 -16.56 -2.48
N GLY A 229 -17.21 -16.21 -1.23
CA GLY A 229 -15.83 -15.91 -0.84
C GLY A 229 -15.29 -14.56 -1.33
N LYS A 230 -16.10 -13.72 -1.96
CA LYS A 230 -15.73 -12.38 -2.45
C LYS A 230 -16.38 -11.26 -1.61
N PRO A 231 -15.67 -10.16 -1.34
CA PRO A 231 -16.20 -9.03 -0.60
C PRO A 231 -17.00 -8.08 -1.50
N PHE A 232 -18.15 -7.63 -0.99
CA PHE A 232 -19.05 -6.67 -1.64
C PHE A 232 -19.42 -5.53 -0.67
N GLY A 233 -19.71 -4.37 -1.23
CA GLY A 233 -20.26 -3.21 -0.53
C GLY A 233 -21.48 -2.64 -1.25
N TYR A 234 -22.35 -1.98 -0.50
CA TYR A 234 -23.44 -1.19 -1.09
C TYR A 234 -22.99 0.25 -1.20
N HIS A 235 -23.05 0.82 -2.41
CA HIS A 235 -22.70 2.21 -2.67
C HIS A 235 -23.98 3.02 -2.90
N ARG A 236 -24.06 4.23 -2.34
CA ARG A 236 -25.28 5.06 -2.42
C ARG A 236 -25.75 5.37 -3.85
N ASP A 237 -24.83 5.42 -4.80
CA ASP A 237 -25.10 5.76 -6.20
C ASP A 237 -25.31 4.53 -7.11
N HIS A 238 -25.28 3.31 -6.56
CA HIS A 238 -25.48 2.07 -7.32
C HIS A 238 -26.57 1.20 -6.69
N ALA A 239 -27.51 0.72 -7.51
CA ALA A 239 -28.57 -0.19 -7.07
C ALA A 239 -28.01 -1.57 -6.70
N ASP A 240 -27.04 -2.05 -7.48
CA ASP A 240 -26.41 -3.34 -7.27
C ASP A 240 -25.19 -3.25 -6.34
N PRO A 241 -24.90 -4.30 -5.56
CA PRO A 241 -23.71 -4.39 -4.73
C PRO A 241 -22.44 -4.40 -5.57
N ILE A 242 -21.46 -3.61 -5.15
CA ILE A 242 -20.17 -3.47 -5.84
C ILE A 242 -19.17 -4.45 -5.23
N GLN A 243 -18.49 -5.21 -6.08
CA GLN A 243 -17.41 -6.10 -5.67
C GLN A 243 -16.14 -5.30 -5.34
N PHE A 244 -15.52 -5.59 -4.21
CA PHE A 244 -14.16 -5.12 -3.93
C PHE A 244 -13.14 -6.13 -4.47
N HIS A 245 -12.29 -5.69 -5.40
CA HIS A 245 -11.14 -6.48 -5.85
C HIS A 245 -10.04 -6.51 -4.79
N THR A 246 -9.87 -5.40 -4.08
CA THR A 246 -8.91 -5.25 -2.99
C THR A 246 -9.58 -4.54 -1.80
N LEU A 247 -9.02 -4.71 -0.59
CA LEU A 247 -9.36 -3.91 0.59
C LEU A 247 -8.06 -3.39 1.21
N HIS A 248 -7.94 -2.08 1.42
CA HIS A 248 -6.71 -1.44 1.87
C HIS A 248 -6.78 -1.05 3.35
N PHE A 249 -5.79 -1.50 4.14
CA PHE A 249 -5.78 -1.39 5.59
C PHE A 249 -4.70 -0.45 6.13
N GLN A 250 -4.54 0.75 5.56
CA GLN A 250 -3.53 1.72 5.98
C GLN A 250 -3.58 2.08 7.47
N GLY A 251 -2.39 2.30 8.05
CA GLY A 251 -2.22 2.81 9.41
C GLY A 251 -2.87 1.91 10.48
N ARG A 252 -3.80 2.46 11.27
CA ARG A 252 -4.47 1.71 12.35
C ARG A 252 -5.41 0.62 11.82
N ALA A 253 -5.78 0.65 10.55
CA ALA A 253 -6.61 -0.40 9.94
C ALA A 253 -5.85 -1.73 9.78
N LYS A 254 -4.50 -1.74 9.75
CA LYS A 254 -3.69 -2.96 9.76
C LYS A 254 -4.09 -3.93 10.86
N GLN A 255 -4.62 -3.40 11.97
CA GLN A 255 -5.03 -4.21 13.11
C GLN A 255 -6.24 -5.11 12.86
N MET A 256 -7.04 -4.84 11.84
CA MET A 256 -8.22 -5.65 11.49
C MET A 256 -8.00 -6.55 10.28
N ILE A 257 -6.84 -6.52 9.62
CA ILE A 257 -6.58 -7.25 8.37
C ILE A 257 -6.91 -8.76 8.47
N HIS A 258 -6.56 -9.39 9.59
CA HIS A 258 -6.85 -10.80 9.88
C HIS A 258 -8.34 -11.15 9.85
N ARG A 259 -9.24 -10.20 10.10
CA ARG A 259 -10.70 -10.42 10.08
C ARG A 259 -11.26 -10.56 8.67
N TYR A 260 -10.49 -10.15 7.67
CA TYR A 260 -10.88 -10.17 6.27
C TYR A 260 -10.13 -11.25 5.48
N ALA A 261 -9.34 -12.09 6.14
CA ALA A 261 -8.66 -13.20 5.50
C ALA A 261 -9.63 -14.31 5.08
N THR A 262 -9.51 -14.77 3.85
CA THR A 262 -10.28 -15.90 3.33
C THR A 262 -9.66 -17.21 3.82
N ASN A 263 -10.48 -18.17 4.26
CA ASN A 263 -10.07 -19.50 4.72
C ASN A 263 -8.90 -19.45 5.73
N PRO A 264 -9.03 -18.81 6.91
CA PRO A 264 -7.91 -18.51 7.82
C PRO A 264 -7.13 -19.78 8.23
N ASP A 265 -5.80 -19.71 8.12
CA ASP A 265 -4.89 -20.75 8.63
C ASP A 265 -4.52 -20.49 10.11
N ILE A 266 -3.70 -21.37 10.68
CA ILE A 266 -3.31 -21.28 12.09
C ILE A 266 -2.60 -19.96 12.43
N ASP A 267 -1.81 -19.39 11.52
CA ASP A 267 -1.12 -18.12 11.71
C ASP A 267 -2.10 -16.94 11.70
N VAL A 268 -3.12 -16.97 10.83
CA VAL A 268 -4.22 -16.01 10.86
C VAL A 268 -5.05 -16.14 12.15
N TRP A 269 -5.32 -17.38 12.60
CA TRP A 269 -6.03 -17.63 13.86
C TRP A 269 -5.25 -17.14 15.07
N THR A 270 -3.93 -17.39 15.12
CA THR A 270 -3.08 -16.91 16.21
C THR A 270 -3.02 -15.39 16.22
N SER A 271 -2.97 -14.74 15.05
CA SER A 271 -3.10 -13.29 14.91
C SER A 271 -4.37 -12.76 15.57
N TRP A 272 -5.51 -13.36 15.22
CA TRP A 272 -6.81 -12.99 15.76
C TRP A 272 -6.85 -13.17 17.29
N LEU A 273 -6.37 -14.31 17.80
CA LEU A 273 -6.31 -14.62 19.23
C LEU A 273 -5.46 -13.60 20.00
N LYS A 274 -4.24 -13.35 19.53
CA LYS A 274 -3.30 -12.38 20.10
C LYS A 274 -3.93 -11.00 20.21
N ARG A 275 -4.61 -10.54 19.16
CA ARG A 275 -5.25 -9.21 19.17
C ARG A 275 -6.43 -9.17 20.13
N ARG A 276 -7.25 -10.20 20.21
CA ARG A 276 -8.39 -10.27 21.14
C ARG A 276 -7.94 -10.27 22.60
N THR A 277 -6.87 -11.00 22.93
CA THR A 277 -6.33 -11.06 24.30
C THR A 277 -5.64 -9.75 24.69
N THR A 278 -4.79 -9.20 23.82
CA THR A 278 -4.07 -7.95 24.09
C THR A 278 -5.03 -6.77 24.29
N THR A 279 -6.08 -6.65 23.46
CA THR A 279 -7.11 -5.61 23.63
C THR A 279 -7.89 -5.77 24.94
N ARG A 280 -8.22 -7.01 25.33
CA ARG A 280 -8.88 -7.29 26.63
C ARG A 280 -7.99 -6.90 27.81
N LEU A 281 -6.72 -7.29 27.77
CA LEU A 281 -5.74 -6.96 28.83
C LEU A 281 -5.50 -5.45 28.91
N ALA A 282 -5.39 -4.75 27.79
CA ALA A 282 -5.25 -3.29 27.77
C ALA A 282 -6.49 -2.59 28.35
N ARG A 283 -7.70 -3.10 28.08
CA ARG A 283 -8.95 -2.58 28.65
C ARG A 283 -9.00 -2.81 30.17
N LEU A 284 -8.61 -4.00 30.64
CA LEU A 284 -8.52 -4.30 32.08
C LEU A 284 -7.49 -3.40 32.78
N LYS A 285 -6.32 -3.16 32.17
CA LYS A 285 -5.30 -2.23 32.71
C LYS A 285 -5.80 -0.78 32.85
N ARG A 286 -6.71 -0.32 31.99
CA ARG A 286 -7.33 1.01 32.13
C ARG A 286 -8.27 1.13 33.33
N HIS A 287 -8.76 0.00 33.84
CA HIS A 287 -9.63 -0.06 35.03
C HIS A 287 -8.86 -0.38 36.31
N LEU A 288 -7.54 -0.61 36.24
CA LEU A 288 -6.71 -0.75 37.43
C LEU A 288 -6.35 0.64 37.98
N PRO A 289 -6.47 0.87 39.31
CA PRO A 289 -6.08 2.13 39.92
C PRO A 289 -4.59 2.40 39.67
N LYS A 290 -4.26 3.59 39.16
CA LYS A 290 -2.86 4.01 39.00
C LYS A 290 -2.24 4.09 40.40
N ARG A 291 -1.21 3.27 40.68
CA ARG A 291 -0.41 3.40 41.91
C ARG A 291 0.16 4.81 41.94
N ARG A 292 -0.18 5.60 42.98
CA ARG A 292 0.49 6.87 43.25
C ARG A 292 1.97 6.57 43.54
N PRO A 293 2.92 7.35 43.01
CA PRO A 293 4.31 7.19 43.41
C PRO A 293 4.41 7.44 44.91
N SER A 294 5.02 6.50 45.63
CA SER A 294 5.33 6.65 47.05
C SER A 294 6.38 7.76 47.18
N SER A 295 5.98 8.89 47.77
CA SER A 295 6.91 9.89 48.25
C SER A 295 7.74 9.27 49.38
N ILE A 296 8.95 8.82 49.04
CA ILE A 296 9.98 8.56 50.04
C ILE A 296 10.43 9.95 50.51
N GLN A 297 9.92 10.39 51.67
CA GLN A 297 10.54 11.46 52.42
C GLN A 297 11.80 10.88 53.06
N ALA A 298 12.96 11.35 52.60
CA ALA A 298 14.22 11.16 53.30
C ALA A 298 14.19 12.02 54.56
N ALA A 299 14.48 11.39 55.71
CA ALA A 299 14.85 12.03 56.96
C ALA A 299 16.34 11.78 57.20
#